data_AF-A0A7W9H8E5-F1
#
_entry.id   AF-A0A7W9H8E5-F1
#
_cell.length_a   1.000
_cell.length_b   1.000
_cell.length_c   1.000
_cell.angle_alpha   90.00
_cell.angle_beta   90.00
_cell.angle_gamma   90.00
#
_symmetry.space_group_name_H-M   'P 1'
#
loop_
_entity.id
_entity.type
_entity.pdbx_description
1 polymer ?
#
loop_
_entity_poly.entity_id
_entity_poly.type
_entity_poly.pdbx_seq_one_letter_code
_entity_poly.pdbx_strand_id
1 'polypeptide(L)'
;MQDFGFDLEETRPFVECLRAGHPEGDTCPASLAVYRRKLDELDSLLGQLTAVRETVARQLARAELAAEAEAPGGPEPRCELGRHTW
;
A
#
# COMPACT_ATOMS: atom_id res chain seq x y z
N MET A 1 -9.04 -2.71 -20.00
CA MET A 1 -7.57 -2.92 -20.04
C MET A 1 -6.85 -1.63 -19.63
N GLN A 2 -7.02 -0.52 -20.35
CA GLN A 2 -6.44 0.77 -19.93
C GLN A 2 -6.97 1.24 -18.57
N ASP A 3 -8.25 0.99 -18.26
CA ASP A 3 -8.84 1.28 -16.94
C ASP A 3 -8.16 0.53 -15.76
N PHE A 4 -7.39 -0.53 -16.04
CA PHE A 4 -6.65 -1.31 -15.05
C PHE A 4 -5.16 -0.94 -15.01
N GLY A 5 -4.78 0.17 -15.65
CA GLY A 5 -3.42 0.70 -15.62
C GLY A 5 -2.42 0.00 -16.54
N PHE A 6 -2.90 -0.74 -17.55
CA PHE A 6 -2.04 -1.27 -18.61
C PHE A 6 -1.74 -0.18 -19.65
N ASP A 7 -0.46 -0.02 -19.99
CA ASP A 7 -0.07 0.81 -21.12
C ASP A 7 -0.40 0.12 -22.47
N LEU A 8 -0.32 0.88 -23.57
CA LEU A 8 -0.68 0.36 -24.89
C LEU A 8 0.24 -0.79 -25.34
N GLU A 9 1.53 -0.74 -25.01
CA GLU A 9 2.50 -1.78 -25.37
C GLU A 9 2.28 -3.06 -24.56
N GLU A 10 1.90 -2.93 -23.30
CA GLU A 10 1.51 -4.03 -22.41
C GLU A 10 0.26 -4.76 -22.93
N THR A 11 -0.61 -4.09 -23.69
CA THR A 11 -1.77 -4.75 -24.30
C THR A 11 -1.46 -5.58 -25.56
N ARG A 12 -0.26 -5.44 -26.14
CA ARG A 12 0.10 -6.12 -27.40
C ARG A 12 -0.04 -7.65 -27.33
N PRO A 13 0.42 -8.36 -26.28
CA PRO A 13 0.29 -9.81 -26.19
C PRO A 13 -1.17 -10.30 -26.24
N PHE A 14 -2.12 -9.47 -25.80
CA PHE A 14 -3.53 -9.84 -25.85
C PHE A 14 -4.09 -9.82 -27.28
N VAL A 15 -3.70 -8.80 -28.04
CA VAL A 15 -4.07 -8.68 -29.45
C VAL A 15 -3.39 -9.77 -30.29
N GLU A 16 -2.14 -10.10 -29.99
CA GLU A 16 -1.43 -11.22 -30.61
C GLU A 16 -2.14 -12.56 -30.37
N CYS A 17 -2.66 -12.77 -29.15
CA CYS A 17 -3.42 -13.97 -28.82
C CYS A 17 -4.71 -14.09 -29.64
N LEU A 18 -5.48 -12.99 -29.78
CA LEU A 18 -6.66 -12.96 -30.64
C LEU A 18 -6.31 -13.21 -32.11
N ARG A 19 -5.22 -12.60 -32.60
CA ARG A 19 -4.75 -12.79 -33.98
C ARG A 19 -4.31 -14.22 -34.28
N ALA A 20 -3.91 -14.97 -33.25
CA ALA A 20 -3.62 -16.41 -33.36
C ALA A 20 -4.90 -17.28 -33.42
N GLY A 21 -6.10 -16.69 -33.33
CA GLY A 21 -7.38 -17.38 -33.48
C GLY A 21 -7.99 -17.86 -32.17
N HIS A 22 -7.44 -17.46 -31.02
CA HIS A 22 -8.05 -17.76 -29.73
C HIS A 22 -9.35 -16.96 -29.53
N PRO A 23 -10.37 -17.55 -28.89
CA PRO A 23 -11.64 -16.87 -28.65
C PRO A 23 -11.50 -15.69 -27.68
N GLU A 24 -10.49 -15.72 -26.82
CA GLU A 24 -10.19 -14.71 -25.82
C GLU A 24 -8.73 -14.26 -25.95
N GLY A 25 -8.48 -12.98 -25.67
CA GLY A 25 -7.16 -12.38 -25.83
C GLY A 25 -6.17 -12.76 -24.74
N ASP A 26 -6.59 -13.48 -23.71
CA ASP A 26 -5.75 -13.80 -22.56
C ASP A 26 -5.51 -15.30 -22.33
N THR A 27 -5.90 -16.15 -23.28
CA THR A 27 -5.65 -17.60 -23.17
C THR A 27 -4.18 -17.98 -23.39
N CYS A 28 -3.41 -17.13 -24.06
CA CYS A 28 -2.03 -17.42 -24.42
C CYS A 28 -1.06 -17.25 -23.24
N PRO A 29 0.05 -18.01 -23.18
CA PRO A 29 1.03 -17.84 -22.12
C PRO A 29 1.60 -16.42 -22.00
N ALA A 30 1.80 -15.74 -23.13
CA ALA A 30 2.33 -14.37 -23.16
C ALA A 30 1.36 -13.34 -22.56
N SER A 31 0.07 -13.43 -22.85
CA SER A 31 -0.96 -12.56 -22.26
C SER A 31 -1.15 -12.83 -20.76
N LEU A 32 -1.06 -14.08 -20.32
CA LEU A 32 -1.10 -14.42 -18.88
C LEU A 32 0.13 -13.87 -18.12
N ALA A 33 1.30 -13.83 -18.74
CA ALA A 33 2.50 -13.24 -18.14
C ALA A 33 2.33 -11.74 -17.87
N VAL A 34 1.55 -11.04 -18.71
CA VAL A 34 1.26 -9.61 -18.50
C VAL A 34 0.44 -9.39 -17.23
N TYR A 35 -0.61 -10.18 -16.99
CA TYR A 35 -1.37 -10.06 -15.73
C TYR A 35 -0.50 -10.33 -14.49
N ARG A 36 0.34 -11.37 -14.53
CA ARG A 36 1.25 -11.69 -13.41
C ARG A 36 2.18 -10.54 -13.07
N ARG A 37 2.83 -9.97 -14.08
CA ARG A 37 3.68 -8.78 -13.90
C ARG A 37 2.89 -7.61 -13.32
N LYS A 38 1.65 -7.39 -13.77
CA LYS A 38 0.84 -6.28 -13.25
C LYS A 38 0.45 -6.49 -11.79
N LEU A 39 0.15 -7.72 -11.40
CA LEU A 39 -0.07 -8.06 -10.00
C LEU A 39 1.17 -7.79 -9.16
N ASP A 40 2.36 -8.19 -9.61
CA ASP A 40 3.61 -7.91 -8.90
C ASP A 40 3.85 -6.40 -8.70
N GLU A 41 3.54 -5.58 -9.71
CA GLU A 41 3.62 -4.11 -9.64
C GLU A 41 2.64 -3.55 -8.61
N LEU A 42 1.38 -4.00 -8.65
CA LEU A 42 0.35 -3.57 -7.73
C LEU A 42 0.67 -3.97 -6.29
N ASP A 43 1.16 -5.18 -6.07
CA ASP A 43 1.58 -5.67 -4.76
C ASP A 43 2.75 -4.84 -4.20
N SER A 44 3.70 -4.46 -5.04
CA SER A 44 4.78 -3.54 -4.66
C SER A 44 4.25 -2.18 -4.23
N LEU A 45 3.30 -1.60 -4.99
CA LEU A 45 2.69 -0.31 -4.66
C LEU A 45 1.86 -0.39 -3.38
N LEU A 46 1.07 -1.46 -3.20
CA LEU A 46 0.30 -1.72 -1.99
C LEU A 46 1.21 -1.85 -0.77
N GLY A 47 2.37 -2.51 -0.91
CA GLY A 47 3.38 -2.59 0.14
C GLY A 47 3.88 -1.20 0.56
N GLN A 48 4.21 -0.34 -0.40
CA GLN A 48 4.64 1.03 -0.12
C GLN A 48 3.54 1.85 0.58
N LEU A 49 2.30 1.79 0.08
CA LEU A 49 1.17 2.50 0.67
C LEU A 49 0.85 2.00 2.08
N THR A 50 0.95 0.69 2.32
CA THR A 50 0.79 0.09 3.65
C THR A 50 1.83 0.64 4.63
N ALA A 51 3.11 0.72 4.23
CA ALA A 51 4.17 1.26 5.07
C ALA A 51 3.96 2.74 5.42
N VAL A 52 3.48 3.54 4.46
CA VAL A 52 3.11 4.94 4.70
C VAL A 52 1.94 5.03 5.66
N ARG A 53 0.88 4.23 5.46
CA ARG A 53 -0.30 4.16 6.34
C ARG A 53 0.09 3.85 7.77
N GLU A 54 0.93 2.84 7.98
CA GLU A 54 1.42 2.47 9.32
C GLU A 54 2.23 3.58 9.98
N THR A 55 3.02 4.30 9.20
CA THR A 55 3.78 5.45 9.70
C THR A 55 2.86 6.57 10.16
N VAL A 56 1.86 6.92 9.36
CA VAL A 56 0.85 7.93 9.72
C VAL A 56 0.05 7.50 10.93
N ALA A 57 -0.39 6.23 11.00
CA ALA A 57 -1.13 5.71 12.15
C ALA A 57 -0.34 5.81 13.46
N ARG A 58 0.96 5.50 13.44
CA ARG A 58 1.83 5.65 14.62
C ARG A 58 2.02 7.10 15.03
N GLN A 59 2.15 8.01 14.06
CA GLN A 59 2.26 9.45 14.35
C GLN A 59 0.97 9.99 14.97
N LEU A 60 -0.19 9.58 14.45
CA LEU A 60 -1.49 9.95 14.99
C LEU A 60 -1.63 9.50 16.45
N ALA A 61 -1.39 8.21 16.74
CA ALA A 61 -1.50 7.69 18.11
C ALA A 61 -0.58 8.44 19.09
N ARG A 62 0.64 8.82 18.66
CA ARG A 62 1.53 9.64 19.49
C ARG A 62 0.97 11.04 19.71
N ALA A 63 0.42 11.67 18.68
CA ALA A 63 -0.16 13.01 18.77
C ALA A 63 -1.38 13.04 19.68
N GLU A 64 -2.24 12.02 19.61
CA GLU A 64 -3.40 11.86 20.48
C GLU A 64 -2.99 11.74 21.95
N LEU A 65 -2.01 10.89 22.27
CA LEU A 65 -1.48 10.77 23.64
C LEU A 65 -0.89 12.09 24.18
N ALA A 66 -0.18 12.84 23.32
CA ALA A 66 0.36 14.14 23.71
C ALA A 66 -0.75 15.17 23.98
N ALA A 67 -1.77 15.20 23.12
CA ALA A 67 -2.92 16.08 23.28
C ALA A 67 -3.72 15.77 24.57
N GLU A 68 -3.86 14.50 24.94
CA GLU A 68 -4.49 14.09 26.19
C GLU A 68 -3.71 14.56 27.43
N ALA A 69 -2.37 14.50 27.40
CA ALA A 69 -1.52 14.93 28.51
C ALA A 69 -1.56 16.45 28.74
N GLU A 70 -1.79 17.24 27.68
CA GLU A 70 -1.88 18.70 27.73
C GLU A 70 -3.29 19.22 28.08
N ALA A 71 -4.29 18.34 28.16
CA ALA A 71 -5.66 18.73 28.47
C ALA A 71 -5.80 19.27 29.92
N PRO A 72 -6.51 20.40 30.14
CA PRO A 72 -6.77 20.91 31.49
C PRO A 72 -7.56 19.88 32.32
N GLY A 73 -6.94 19.33 33.36
CA GLY A 73 -7.51 18.26 34.21
C GLY A 73 -7.09 16.84 33.83
N GLY A 74 -6.17 16.66 32.87
CA GLY A 74 -5.56 15.37 32.56
C GLY A 74 -4.69 14.83 33.71
N PRO A 75 -4.48 13.50 33.80
CA PRO A 75 -3.59 12.93 34.80
C PRO A 75 -2.17 13.45 34.61
N GLU A 76 -1.53 13.91 35.70
CA GLU A 76 -0.15 14.41 35.62
C GLU A 76 0.79 13.37 34.98
N PRO A 77 1.67 13.77 34.04
CA PRO A 77 2.62 12.86 33.42
C PRO A 77 3.57 12.30 34.49
N ARG A 78 3.49 10.99 34.74
CA ARG A 78 4.31 10.32 35.74
C ARG A 78 5.72 10.12 35.20
N CYS A 79 6.67 10.97 35.61
CA CYS A 79 8.10 10.70 35.43
C CYS A 79 8.56 9.59 36.40
N GLU A 80 9.08 8.49 35.86
CA GLU A 80 9.56 7.33 36.65
C GLU A 80 10.89 7.59 37.41
N LEU A 81 11.53 8.76 37.25
CA LEU A 81 12.83 9.09 37.85
C LEU A 81 12.80 10.19 38.93
N GLY A 82 11.62 10.63 39.37
CA GLY A 82 11.48 11.79 40.28
C GLY A 82 11.53 11.52 41.79
N ARG A 83 11.96 10.33 42.27
CA ARG A 83 11.97 10.00 43.72
C ARG A 83 13.27 9.37 44.20
N HIS A 84 14.41 9.97 43.86
CA HIS A 84 15.66 9.76 44.61
C HIS A 84 16.04 11.07 45.28
N THR A 85 15.49 11.30 46.47
CA THR A 85 16.05 12.25 47.44
C THR A 85 17.30 11.61 48.02
N TRP A 86 18.48 12.14 47.67
CA TRP A 86 19.71 11.96 48.44
C TRP A 86 19.80 13.07 49.48
#